data_AF-A0A7K5Z897-F1
#
_entry.id   AF-A0A7K5Z897-F1
#
_cell.length_a   1.000
_cell.length_b   1.000
_cell.length_c   1.000
_cell.angle_alpha   90.00
_cell.angle_beta   90.00
_cell.angle_gamma   90.00
#
_symmetry.space_group_name_H-M   'P 1'
#
loop_
_entity.id
_entity.type
_entity.pdbx_description
1 polymer ?
#
loop_
_entity_poly.entity_id
_entity_poly.type
_entity_poly.pdbx_seq_one_letter_code
_entity_poly.pdbx_strand_id
1 'polypeptide(L)'
;MLGVALSIGVLLALAGGGATQGCVAPQSLVSRMVQQLEDSVEVTKEPNPSVLLALNLAGATDSYSHKWLLQEIRERAVERAQKEMTSGEVALYVLALLSSCLDPRHVHALGHSVDLVSILQEKTDKEVAKLEVEGTPETTLFGVSLDTLALCLEGAGGYQEASVLLAKQLLSPESHLSVDTRAVAALALACTYDHTDLRDVRDLLWETLATVTNIFLDEQERSGGIIGNIYSMGLALQVLGSTGKFYAPRMWDCAQAFSVVSRHDYRQPTAIAQVLPALLGMSYGDAAALDCAAGRSVSPHPPLSPSP
;
A
#
# COMPACT_ATOMS: atom_id res chain seq x y z
N MET A 1 -0.97 5.14 -74.54
CA MET A 1 -1.53 6.42 -74.05
C MET A 1 -2.51 6.11 -72.93
N LEU A 2 -2.16 6.51 -71.70
CA LEU A 2 -2.96 6.61 -70.48
C LEU A 2 -3.59 5.32 -69.88
N GLY A 3 -2.81 4.64 -69.04
CA GLY A 3 -3.34 3.84 -67.92
C GLY A 3 -3.45 4.71 -66.68
N VAL A 4 -4.65 4.78 -66.10
CA VAL A 4 -4.95 5.57 -64.89
C VAL A 4 -4.65 4.72 -63.67
N ALA A 5 -3.60 5.09 -62.93
CA ALA A 5 -3.29 4.53 -61.62
C ALA A 5 -4.17 5.20 -60.56
N LEU A 6 -5.04 4.41 -59.93
CA LEU A 6 -5.83 4.81 -58.77
C LEU A 6 -4.95 4.70 -57.51
N SER A 7 -4.52 5.84 -57.00
CA SER A 7 -3.89 5.99 -55.69
C SER A 7 -4.96 6.01 -54.59
N ILE A 8 -5.10 4.90 -53.86
CA ILE A 8 -5.92 4.82 -52.65
C ILE A 8 -5.09 5.36 -51.48
N GLY A 9 -5.44 6.57 -51.05
CA GLY A 9 -4.93 7.21 -49.84
C GLY A 9 -5.60 6.66 -48.57
N VAL A 10 -4.79 6.54 -47.54
CA VAL A 10 -5.05 5.95 -46.20
C VAL A 10 -6.18 6.64 -45.43
N LEU A 11 -7.03 5.84 -44.78
CA LEU A 11 -7.76 6.22 -43.57
C LEU A 11 -7.81 5.00 -42.62
N LEU A 12 -6.73 4.81 -41.88
CA LEU A 12 -6.70 3.93 -40.70
C LEU A 12 -7.44 4.67 -39.57
N ALA A 13 -8.75 4.44 -39.46
CA ALA A 13 -9.50 4.75 -38.26
C ALA A 13 -9.09 3.75 -37.17
N LEU A 14 -8.19 4.18 -36.28
CA LEU A 14 -7.97 3.52 -34.99
C LEU A 14 -9.21 3.78 -34.13
N ALA A 15 -10.21 2.90 -34.25
CA ALA A 15 -11.32 2.85 -33.32
C ALA A 15 -10.76 2.47 -31.94
N GLY A 16 -11.04 3.34 -30.97
CA GLY A 16 -10.61 3.23 -29.59
C GLY A 16 -10.96 1.87 -28.98
N GLY A 17 -9.92 1.12 -28.64
CA GLY A 17 -10.02 0.11 -27.61
C GLY A 17 -10.09 0.83 -26.28
N GLY A 18 -11.29 0.96 -25.72
CA GLY A 18 -11.49 1.14 -24.29
C GLY A 18 -11.00 -0.10 -23.56
N ALA A 19 -9.68 -0.29 -23.53
CA ALA A 19 -9.05 -1.12 -22.53
C ALA A 19 -8.90 -0.21 -21.32
N THR A 20 -9.45 -0.60 -20.18
CA THR A 20 -9.00 -0.12 -18.88
C THR A 20 -7.52 -0.46 -18.77
N GLN A 21 -6.67 0.41 -19.33
CA GLN A 21 -5.22 0.34 -19.22
C GLN A 21 -4.93 0.68 -17.76
N GLY A 22 -4.67 -0.36 -16.96
CA GLY A 22 -4.07 -0.17 -15.66
C GLY A 22 -2.83 0.72 -15.83
N CYS A 23 -2.68 1.71 -14.95
CA CYS A 23 -1.51 2.56 -15.00
C CYS A 23 -0.31 1.75 -14.50
N VAL A 24 0.61 1.46 -15.43
CA VAL A 24 1.87 0.80 -15.13
C VAL A 24 2.98 1.82 -15.32
N ALA A 25 3.79 2.02 -14.27
CA ALA A 25 4.92 2.93 -14.36
C ALA A 25 6.03 2.36 -15.26
N PRO A 26 6.86 3.21 -15.90
CA PRO A 26 8.00 2.74 -16.68
C PRO A 26 8.97 1.93 -15.79
N GLN A 27 9.43 0.78 -16.29
CA GLN A 27 10.33 -0.10 -15.54
C GLN A 27 11.62 0.61 -15.09
N SER A 28 12.14 1.55 -15.89
CA SER A 28 13.34 2.31 -15.54
C SER A 28 13.13 3.27 -14.36
N LEU A 29 11.90 3.74 -14.12
CA LEU A 29 11.56 4.53 -12.93
C LEU A 29 11.51 3.63 -11.70
N VAL A 30 10.79 2.51 -11.83
CA VAL A 30 10.67 1.48 -10.79
C VAL A 30 12.05 0.98 -10.34
N SER A 31 12.90 0.55 -11.28
CA SER A 31 14.26 0.07 -10.97
C SER A 31 15.12 1.13 -10.28
N ARG A 32 14.98 2.41 -10.65
CA ARG A 32 15.69 3.51 -9.99
C ARG A 32 15.23 3.70 -8.54
N MET A 33 13.92 3.68 -8.31
CA MET A 33 13.35 3.79 -6.97
C MET A 33 13.76 2.62 -6.08
N VAL A 34 13.74 1.39 -6.61
CA VAL A 34 14.25 0.20 -5.91
C VAL A 34 15.72 0.39 -5.54
N GLN A 35 16.59 0.80 -6.48
CA GLN A 35 18.00 1.05 -6.19
C GLN A 35 18.17 2.12 -5.10
N GLN A 36 17.43 3.23 -5.16
CA GLN A 36 17.49 4.27 -4.13
C GLN A 36 17.05 3.77 -2.76
N LEU A 37 16.07 2.86 -2.70
CA LEU A 37 15.66 2.22 -1.45
C LEU A 37 16.77 1.31 -0.90
N GLU A 38 17.37 0.47 -1.75
CA GLU A 38 18.48 -0.41 -1.36
C GLU A 38 19.71 0.36 -0.88
N ASP A 39 20.03 1.47 -1.55
CA ASP A 39 21.14 2.37 -1.19
C ASP A 39 20.86 3.13 0.12
N SER A 40 19.60 3.28 0.52
CA SER A 40 19.22 3.95 1.77
C SER A 40 19.37 3.07 3.01
N VAL A 41 19.55 1.76 2.83
CA VAL A 41 19.75 0.81 3.91
C VAL A 41 21.16 0.95 4.46
N GLU A 42 21.28 1.56 5.64
CA GLU A 42 22.56 1.84 6.29
C GLU A 42 22.62 1.21 7.68
N VAL A 43 23.79 0.64 8.03
CA VAL A 43 24.02 -0.08 9.30
C VAL A 43 23.85 0.79 10.54
N THR A 44 24.04 2.10 10.42
CA THR A 44 24.05 3.04 11.56
C THR A 44 22.71 3.70 11.82
N LYS A 45 21.70 3.45 10.98
CA LYS A 45 20.37 4.06 11.07
C LYS A 45 19.34 3.04 11.57
N GLU A 46 18.27 3.55 12.16
CA GLU A 46 17.11 2.73 12.52
C GLU A 46 16.55 2.04 11.26
N PRO A 47 16.23 0.74 11.31
CA PRO A 47 15.66 0.04 10.18
C PRO A 47 14.28 0.61 9.87
N ASN A 48 13.97 0.76 8.58
CA ASN A 48 12.71 1.30 8.10
C ASN A 48 11.83 0.19 7.52
N PRO A 49 10.77 -0.26 8.22
CA PRO A 49 9.90 -1.33 7.72
C PRO A 49 9.12 -0.93 6.46
N SER A 50 8.86 0.36 6.24
CA SER A 50 8.21 0.81 5.00
C SER A 50 9.10 0.54 3.78
N VAL A 51 10.43 0.67 3.94
CA VAL A 51 11.40 0.34 2.88
C VAL A 51 11.37 -1.15 2.59
N LEU A 52 11.39 -2.00 3.62
CA LEU A 52 11.30 -3.45 3.42
C LEU A 52 9.98 -3.85 2.74
N LEU A 53 8.85 -3.31 3.21
CA LEU A 53 7.53 -3.53 2.62
C LEU A 53 7.50 -3.15 1.14
N ALA A 54 8.04 -1.98 0.78
CA ALA A 54 8.07 -1.52 -0.60
C ALA A 54 8.97 -2.39 -1.50
N LEU A 55 10.13 -2.84 -0.99
CA LEU A 55 11.03 -3.76 -1.71
C LEU A 55 10.35 -5.11 -1.94
N ASN A 56 9.67 -5.66 -0.93
CA ASN A 56 8.91 -6.91 -1.05
C ASN A 56 7.80 -6.81 -2.10
N LEU A 57 6.98 -5.74 -2.06
CA LEU A 57 5.92 -5.49 -3.04
C LEU A 57 6.47 -5.27 -4.46
N ALA A 58 7.72 -4.82 -4.58
CA ALA A 58 8.44 -4.70 -5.85
C ALA A 58 9.12 -6.00 -6.32
N GLY A 59 9.08 -7.07 -5.51
CA GLY A 59 9.80 -8.32 -5.79
C GLY A 59 11.33 -8.22 -5.68
N ALA A 60 11.85 -7.17 -5.02
CA ALA A 60 13.27 -6.89 -4.87
C ALA A 60 13.82 -7.52 -3.56
N THR A 61 13.87 -8.85 -3.50
CA THR A 61 14.12 -9.60 -2.24
C THR A 61 15.50 -10.26 -2.13
N ASP A 62 16.33 -10.19 -3.19
CA ASP A 62 17.57 -10.98 -3.25
C ASP A 62 18.84 -10.21 -2.85
N SER A 63 18.76 -8.89 -2.73
CA SER A 63 19.91 -8.03 -2.45
C SER A 63 20.43 -8.18 -1.01
N TYR A 64 21.69 -7.78 -0.81
CA TYR A 64 22.30 -7.74 0.51
C TYR A 64 21.55 -6.76 1.44
N SER A 65 21.23 -5.57 0.93
CA SER A 65 20.48 -4.54 1.67
C SER A 65 19.13 -5.07 2.16
N HIS A 66 18.38 -5.78 1.31
CA HIS A 66 17.11 -6.40 1.70
C HIS A 66 17.29 -7.41 2.84
N LYS A 67 18.20 -8.38 2.68
CA LYS A 67 18.42 -9.45 3.66
C LYS A 67 18.89 -8.90 5.01
N TRP A 68 19.76 -7.88 4.97
CA TRP A 68 20.21 -7.18 6.17
C TRP A 68 19.05 -6.44 6.85
N LEU A 69 18.27 -5.66 6.09
CA LEU A 69 17.14 -4.91 6.63
C LEU A 69 16.09 -5.83 7.27
N LEU A 70 15.78 -6.97 6.65
CA LEU A 70 14.89 -7.99 7.22
C LEU A 70 15.42 -8.55 8.53
N GLN A 71 16.72 -8.84 8.62
CA GLN A 71 17.33 -9.34 9.85
C GLN A 71 17.24 -8.29 10.98
N GLU A 72 17.58 -7.03 10.70
CA GLU A 72 17.50 -5.96 11.68
C GLU A 72 16.06 -5.72 12.16
N ILE A 73 15.07 -5.77 11.26
CA ILE A 73 13.66 -5.65 11.63
C ILE A 73 13.26 -6.76 12.61
N ARG A 74 13.74 -8.00 12.43
CA ARG A 74 13.47 -9.09 13.37
C ARG A 74 14.15 -8.88 14.72
N GLU A 75 15.39 -8.38 14.72
CA GLU A 75 16.13 -8.09 15.96
C GLU A 75 15.47 -6.96 16.75
N ARG A 76 15.13 -5.85 16.09
CA ARG A 76 14.43 -4.72 16.72
C ARG A 76 13.04 -5.07 17.21
N ALA A 77 12.30 -5.91 16.48
CA ALA A 77 11.01 -6.42 16.92
C ALA A 77 11.13 -7.09 18.30
N VAL A 78 12.10 -7.99 18.45
CA VAL A 78 12.34 -8.73 19.70
C VAL A 78 12.78 -7.78 20.84
N GLU A 79 13.66 -6.83 20.55
CA GLU A 79 14.22 -5.95 21.58
C GLU A 79 13.22 -4.88 22.07
N ARG A 80 12.41 -4.31 21.15
CA ARG A 80 11.79 -2.98 21.36
C ARG A 80 10.27 -2.97 21.23
N ALA A 81 9.66 -3.93 20.54
CA ALA A 81 8.23 -3.86 20.18
C ALA A 81 7.30 -3.64 21.38
N GLN A 82 7.53 -4.36 22.49
CA GLN A 82 6.67 -4.22 23.67
C GLN A 82 6.79 -2.84 24.33
N LYS A 83 8.02 -2.32 24.48
CA LYS A 83 8.32 -1.24 25.44
C LYS A 83 8.53 0.13 24.81
N GLU A 84 9.05 0.18 23.59
CA GLU A 84 9.54 1.43 23.00
C GLU A 84 8.76 1.84 21.75
N MET A 85 8.22 0.86 21.01
CA MET A 85 7.46 1.14 19.80
C MET A 85 6.02 1.56 20.10
N THR A 86 5.55 2.56 19.36
CA THR A 86 4.13 2.90 19.20
C THR A 86 3.36 1.76 18.50
N SER A 87 2.03 1.79 18.56
CA SER A 87 1.20 0.80 17.85
C SER A 87 1.49 0.83 16.34
N GLY A 88 1.48 2.02 15.73
CA GLY A 88 1.71 2.19 14.29
C GLY A 88 3.11 1.74 13.83
N GLU A 89 4.14 1.87 14.67
CA GLU A 89 5.45 1.28 14.40
C GLU A 89 5.38 -0.25 14.41
N VAL A 90 4.76 -0.86 15.42
CA VAL A 90 4.55 -2.32 15.45
C VAL A 90 3.76 -2.79 14.22
N ALA A 91 2.72 -2.05 13.81
CA ALA A 91 1.94 -2.36 12.62
C ALA A 91 2.79 -2.37 11.34
N LEU A 92 3.69 -1.39 11.17
CA LEU A 92 4.62 -1.37 10.03
C LEU A 92 5.58 -2.57 10.05
N TYR A 93 6.04 -3.01 11.23
CA TYR A 93 6.84 -4.23 11.36
C TYR A 93 6.02 -5.47 10.96
N VAL A 94 4.76 -5.57 11.40
CA VAL A 94 3.85 -6.66 11.00
C VAL A 94 3.66 -6.69 9.48
N LEU A 95 3.34 -5.56 8.84
CA LEU A 95 3.18 -5.47 7.38
C LEU A 95 4.47 -5.85 6.62
N ALA A 96 5.63 -5.41 7.11
CA ALA A 96 6.91 -5.73 6.50
C ALA A 96 7.25 -7.23 6.61
N LEU A 97 6.93 -7.87 7.73
CA LEU A 97 7.14 -9.30 7.94
C LEU A 97 6.16 -10.17 7.14
N LEU A 98 4.88 -9.77 7.09
CA LEU A 98 3.87 -10.37 6.23
C LEU A 98 4.33 -10.38 4.77
N SER A 99 4.78 -9.24 4.26
CA SER A 99 5.30 -9.13 2.89
C SER A 99 6.64 -9.84 2.68
N SER A 100 7.35 -10.19 3.74
CA SER A 100 8.52 -11.07 3.70
C SER A 100 8.16 -12.55 3.93
N CYS A 101 6.87 -12.90 3.93
CA CYS A 101 6.40 -14.27 4.07
C CYS A 101 6.77 -14.90 5.43
N LEU A 102 6.92 -14.06 6.45
CA LEU A 102 7.20 -14.49 7.81
C LEU A 102 5.97 -14.30 8.67
N ASP A 103 5.72 -15.27 9.54
CA ASP A 103 4.64 -15.21 10.53
C ASP A 103 5.00 -14.20 11.64
N PRO A 104 4.30 -13.06 11.76
CA PRO A 104 4.60 -12.05 12.78
C PRO A 104 4.22 -12.49 14.20
N ARG A 105 3.54 -13.63 14.38
CA ARG A 105 3.28 -14.23 15.71
C ARG A 105 4.48 -15.00 16.25
N HIS A 106 5.42 -15.36 15.39
CA HIS A 106 6.58 -16.19 15.72
C HIS A 106 7.88 -15.55 15.23
N VAL A 107 8.11 -14.28 15.58
CA VAL A 107 9.34 -13.58 15.22
C VAL A 107 10.47 -14.05 16.12
N HIS A 108 11.50 -14.67 15.54
CA HIS A 108 12.67 -15.16 16.26
C HIS A 108 13.92 -14.35 15.93
N ALA A 109 14.62 -13.85 16.93
CA ALA A 109 15.92 -13.19 16.79
C ALA A 109 16.67 -13.19 18.13
N LEU A 110 18.00 -13.15 18.09
CA LEU A 110 18.87 -13.07 19.28
C LEU A 110 18.59 -14.13 20.37
N GLY A 111 18.08 -15.32 19.98
CA GLY A 111 17.71 -16.39 20.93
C GLY A 111 16.38 -16.17 21.66
N HIS A 112 15.62 -15.13 21.30
CA HIS A 112 14.31 -14.81 21.85
C HIS A 112 13.21 -14.94 20.78
N SER A 113 11.96 -14.92 21.22
CA SER A 113 10.78 -14.94 20.37
C SER A 113 9.77 -13.91 20.84
N VAL A 114 9.08 -13.26 19.90
CA VAL A 114 8.02 -12.29 20.17
C VAL A 114 6.83 -12.52 19.25
N ASP A 115 5.63 -12.36 19.79
CA ASP A 115 4.37 -12.34 19.05
C ASP A 115 3.96 -10.89 18.82
N LEU A 116 4.30 -10.34 17.65
CA LEU A 116 3.99 -8.95 17.34
C LEU A 116 2.50 -8.69 17.17
N VAL A 117 1.71 -9.70 16.80
CA VAL A 117 0.27 -9.55 16.60
C VAL A 117 -0.43 -9.36 17.95
N SER A 118 -0.04 -10.13 18.95
CA SER A 118 -0.54 -9.94 20.33
C SER A 118 -0.13 -8.58 20.90
N ILE A 119 1.10 -8.13 20.65
CA ILE A 119 1.57 -6.79 21.07
C ILE A 119 0.78 -5.69 20.36
N LEU A 120 0.58 -5.84 19.05
CA LEU A 120 -0.18 -4.88 18.26
C LEU A 120 -1.62 -4.80 18.75
N GLN A 121 -2.27 -5.92 19.03
CA GLN A 121 -3.61 -5.96 19.62
C GLN A 121 -3.67 -5.16 20.92
N GLU A 122 -2.78 -5.44 21.88
CA GLU A 122 -2.77 -4.77 23.19
C GLU A 122 -2.61 -3.25 23.05
N LYS A 123 -1.76 -2.80 22.13
CA LYS A 123 -1.55 -1.37 21.87
C LYS A 123 -2.74 -0.74 21.15
N THR A 124 -3.30 -1.44 20.16
CA THR A 124 -4.47 -0.97 19.40
C THR A 124 -5.69 -0.81 20.31
N ASP A 125 -5.91 -1.75 21.25
CA ASP A 125 -7.02 -1.66 22.20
C ASP A 125 -6.94 -0.40 23.07
N LYS A 126 -5.73 0.04 23.43
CA LYS A 126 -5.51 1.30 24.16
C LYS A 126 -5.81 2.52 23.30
N GLU A 127 -5.37 2.50 22.05
CA GLU A 127 -5.64 3.56 21.07
C GLU A 127 -7.14 3.70 20.80
N VAL A 128 -7.83 2.59 20.60
CA VAL A 128 -9.29 2.51 20.35
C VAL A 128 -10.07 3.00 21.57
N ALA A 129 -9.72 2.55 22.78
CA ALA A 129 -10.38 3.00 23.99
C ALA A 129 -10.26 4.52 24.19
N LYS A 130 -9.08 5.09 23.89
CA LYS A 130 -8.88 6.54 23.98
C LYS A 130 -9.62 7.28 22.87
N LEU A 131 -9.59 6.77 21.64
CA LEU A 131 -10.31 7.33 20.49
C LEU A 131 -11.82 7.36 20.74
N GLU A 132 -12.39 6.33 21.36
CA GLU A 132 -13.81 6.28 21.69
C GLU A 132 -14.21 7.32 22.75
N VAL A 133 -13.40 7.47 23.81
CA VAL A 133 -13.72 8.35 24.94
C VAL A 133 -13.40 9.81 24.65
N GLU A 134 -12.23 10.10 24.06
CA GLU A 134 -11.71 11.46 23.88
C GLU A 134 -11.92 11.99 22.46
N GLY A 135 -12.29 11.13 21.51
CA GLY A 135 -12.39 11.48 20.09
C GLY A 135 -11.03 11.57 19.39
N THR A 136 -9.92 11.31 20.09
CA THR A 136 -8.55 11.31 19.57
C THR A 136 -7.74 10.14 20.14
N PRO A 137 -6.88 9.48 19.34
CA PRO A 137 -6.04 8.39 19.82
C PRO A 137 -4.89 8.90 20.71
N GLU A 138 -4.13 7.99 21.33
CA GLU A 138 -2.91 8.31 22.07
C GLU A 138 -1.80 8.78 21.14
N THR A 139 -1.68 8.13 19.99
CA THR A 139 -0.73 8.50 18.93
C THR A 139 -1.40 9.35 17.85
N THR A 140 -1.75 8.74 16.72
CA THR A 140 -2.34 9.41 15.55
C THR A 140 -3.34 8.50 14.87
N LEU A 141 -4.33 9.08 14.19
CA LEU A 141 -5.26 8.29 13.37
C LEU A 141 -4.54 7.55 12.23
N PHE A 142 -3.40 8.08 11.75
CA PHE A 142 -2.54 7.37 10.81
C PHE A 142 -1.98 6.07 11.41
N GLY A 143 -1.48 6.12 12.65
CA GLY A 143 -1.03 4.95 13.40
C GLY A 143 -2.15 3.93 13.61
N VAL A 144 -3.30 4.37 14.12
CA VAL A 144 -4.48 3.50 14.31
C VAL A 144 -4.96 2.88 12.99
N SER A 145 -4.82 3.60 11.89
CA SER A 145 -5.15 3.07 10.55
C SER A 145 -4.19 1.97 10.12
N LEU A 146 -2.88 2.12 10.39
CA LEU A 146 -1.89 1.06 10.17
C LEU A 146 -2.18 -0.16 11.04
N ASP A 147 -2.49 0.07 12.32
CA ASP A 147 -2.85 -0.98 13.28
C ASP A 147 -4.02 -1.82 12.76
N THR A 148 -5.08 -1.13 12.35
CA THR A 148 -6.31 -1.73 11.82
C THR A 148 -6.03 -2.53 10.56
N LEU A 149 -5.23 -1.99 9.63
CA LEU A 149 -4.86 -2.68 8.40
C LEU A 149 -4.06 -3.95 8.70
N ALA A 150 -3.02 -3.86 9.53
CA ALA A 150 -2.17 -4.99 9.88
C ALA A 150 -2.95 -6.10 10.60
N LEU A 151 -3.78 -5.76 11.59
CA LEU A 151 -4.63 -6.72 12.29
C LEU A 151 -5.68 -7.37 11.36
N CYS A 152 -6.25 -6.60 10.42
CA CYS A 152 -7.18 -7.13 9.44
C CYS A 152 -6.53 -8.16 8.52
N LEU A 153 -5.32 -7.87 7.99
CA LEU A 153 -4.58 -8.80 7.14
C LEU A 153 -4.16 -10.08 7.88
N GLU A 154 -3.88 -9.97 9.19
CA GLU A 154 -3.60 -11.10 10.07
C GLU A 154 -4.85 -11.91 10.47
N GLY A 155 -6.05 -11.39 10.20
CA GLY A 155 -7.30 -11.94 10.75
C GLY A 155 -7.31 -11.95 12.29
N ALA A 156 -6.59 -11.03 12.93
CA ALA A 156 -6.50 -10.88 14.38
C ALA A 156 -7.64 -9.99 14.92
N GLY A 157 -7.80 -9.86 16.24
CA GLY A 157 -8.94 -9.15 16.84
C GLY A 157 -8.94 -7.62 16.64
N GLY A 158 -9.96 -6.93 17.15
CA GLY A 158 -10.02 -5.46 17.31
C GLY A 158 -10.15 -4.59 16.05
N TYR A 159 -9.77 -5.09 14.86
CA TYR A 159 -9.80 -4.25 13.64
C TYR A 159 -11.20 -3.80 13.23
N GLN A 160 -12.26 -4.57 13.53
CA GLN A 160 -13.63 -4.20 13.16
C GLN A 160 -14.13 -2.98 13.94
N GLU A 161 -13.89 -2.94 15.24
CA GLU A 161 -14.26 -1.80 16.09
C GLU A 161 -13.45 -0.56 15.73
N ALA A 162 -12.14 -0.72 15.57
CA ALA A 162 -11.26 0.35 15.11
C ALA A 162 -11.72 0.91 13.75
N SER A 163 -12.12 0.04 12.81
CA SER A 163 -12.64 0.43 11.50
C SER A 163 -13.92 1.26 11.60
N VAL A 164 -14.85 0.91 12.49
CA VAL A 164 -16.07 1.70 12.71
C VAL A 164 -15.74 3.10 13.25
N LEU A 165 -14.79 3.21 14.20
CA LEU A 165 -14.36 4.50 14.72
C LEU A 165 -13.64 5.34 13.65
N LEU A 166 -12.73 4.73 12.88
CA LEU A 166 -12.05 5.38 11.77
C LEU A 166 -13.04 5.87 10.71
N ALA A 167 -14.05 5.07 10.37
CA ALA A 167 -15.10 5.46 9.44
C ALA A 167 -15.86 6.70 9.90
N LYS A 168 -16.24 6.76 11.18
CA LYS A 168 -16.89 7.95 11.78
C LYS A 168 -15.98 9.18 11.73
N GLN A 169 -14.68 9.02 11.98
CA GLN A 169 -13.72 10.12 11.88
C GLN A 169 -13.61 10.64 10.44
N LEU A 170 -13.57 9.75 9.44
CA LEU A 170 -13.48 10.12 8.02
C LEU A 170 -14.74 10.82 7.50
N LEU A 171 -15.91 10.43 7.99
CA LEU A 171 -17.20 11.03 7.62
C LEU A 171 -17.52 12.32 8.38
N SER A 172 -16.79 12.61 9.46
CA SER A 172 -17.02 13.82 10.27
C SER A 172 -16.64 15.08 9.47
N PRO A 173 -17.58 16.02 9.24
CA PRO A 173 -17.29 17.26 8.51
C PRO A 173 -16.26 18.16 9.21
N GLU A 174 -16.17 18.05 10.53
CA GLU A 174 -15.24 18.82 11.38
C GLU A 174 -13.82 18.23 11.36
N SER A 175 -13.61 17.08 10.71
CA SER A 175 -12.33 16.39 10.69
C SER A 175 -11.36 17.00 9.65
N HIS A 176 -10.31 17.67 10.14
CA HIS A 176 -9.22 18.17 9.30
C HIS A 176 -8.13 17.11 9.11
N LEU A 177 -8.49 15.94 8.60
CA LEU A 177 -7.54 14.85 8.38
C LEU A 177 -6.62 15.12 7.18
N SER A 178 -5.37 14.65 7.26
CA SER A 178 -4.47 14.67 6.10
C SER A 178 -4.87 13.63 5.06
N VAL A 179 -4.44 13.82 3.81
CA VAL A 179 -4.63 12.82 2.74
C VAL A 179 -3.97 11.50 3.13
N ASP A 180 -2.78 11.53 3.74
CA ASP A 180 -2.08 10.33 4.21
C ASP A 180 -2.93 9.53 5.21
N THR A 181 -3.53 10.22 6.18
CA THR A 181 -4.39 9.59 7.18
C THR A 181 -5.64 9.00 6.52
N ARG A 182 -6.31 9.75 5.66
CA ARG A 182 -7.47 9.25 4.91
C ARG A 182 -7.12 8.03 4.07
N ALA A 183 -5.94 8.02 3.46
CA ALA A 183 -5.54 6.97 2.57
C ALA A 183 -5.26 5.66 3.31
N VAL A 184 -4.47 5.68 4.38
CA VAL A 184 -4.21 4.46 5.17
C VAL A 184 -5.49 3.97 5.84
N ALA A 185 -6.33 4.88 6.35
CA ALA A 185 -7.62 4.50 6.90
C ALA A 185 -8.49 3.80 5.85
N ALA A 186 -8.58 4.34 4.63
CA ALA A 186 -9.31 3.72 3.53
C ALA A 186 -8.77 2.34 3.16
N LEU A 187 -7.45 2.12 3.17
CA LEU A 187 -6.87 0.78 2.97
C LEU A 187 -7.32 -0.20 4.07
N ALA A 188 -7.30 0.23 5.34
CA ALA A 188 -7.76 -0.57 6.47
C ALA A 188 -9.27 -0.89 6.39
N LEU A 189 -10.10 0.09 6.02
CA LEU A 189 -11.54 -0.08 5.84
C LEU A 189 -11.86 -1.00 4.66
N ALA A 190 -11.09 -0.92 3.57
CA ALA A 190 -11.25 -1.82 2.42
C ALA A 190 -10.96 -3.27 2.82
N CYS A 191 -9.87 -3.51 3.57
CA CYS A 191 -9.57 -4.82 4.12
C CYS A 191 -10.74 -5.33 4.98
N THR A 192 -11.22 -4.50 5.91
CA THR A 192 -12.30 -4.88 6.84
C THR A 192 -13.60 -5.18 6.09
N TYR A 193 -13.94 -4.38 5.07
CA TYR A 193 -15.11 -4.59 4.23
C TYR A 193 -15.08 -5.95 3.53
N ASP A 194 -13.91 -6.41 3.10
CA ASP A 194 -13.77 -7.70 2.43
C ASP A 194 -13.82 -8.90 3.40
N HIS A 195 -13.60 -8.68 4.70
CA HIS A 195 -13.57 -9.75 5.72
C HIS A 195 -14.76 -9.76 6.71
N THR A 196 -15.56 -8.70 6.77
CA THR A 196 -16.71 -8.62 7.70
C THR A 196 -18.01 -9.12 7.08
N ASP A 197 -18.75 -9.92 7.87
CA ASP A 197 -20.10 -10.39 7.57
C ASP A 197 -21.20 -9.49 8.19
N LEU A 198 -20.81 -8.49 9.00
CA LEU A 198 -21.76 -7.60 9.67
C LEU A 198 -22.29 -6.56 8.68
N ARG A 199 -23.56 -6.67 8.29
CA ARG A 199 -24.18 -5.81 7.27
C ARG A 199 -24.06 -4.33 7.59
N ASP A 200 -24.42 -3.92 8.81
CA ASP A 200 -24.38 -2.50 9.19
C ASP A 200 -22.95 -1.93 9.13
N VAL A 201 -21.95 -2.75 9.46
CA VAL A 201 -20.54 -2.38 9.30
C VAL A 201 -20.20 -2.27 7.81
N ARG A 202 -20.57 -3.25 6.98
CA ARG A 202 -20.32 -3.20 5.53
C ARG A 202 -20.92 -1.95 4.88
N ASP A 203 -22.14 -1.58 5.25
CA ASP A 203 -22.84 -0.42 4.70
C ASP A 203 -22.13 0.90 5.07
N LEU A 204 -21.72 1.05 6.34
CA LEU A 204 -20.92 2.19 6.80
C LEU A 204 -19.57 2.29 6.08
N LEU A 205 -18.87 1.15 5.93
CA LEU A 205 -17.58 1.11 5.25
C LEU A 205 -17.73 1.44 3.76
N TRP A 206 -18.79 0.96 3.11
CA TRP A 206 -19.10 1.29 1.73
C TRP A 206 -19.29 2.80 1.55
N GLU A 207 -20.14 3.42 2.37
CA GLU A 207 -20.38 4.87 2.34
C GLU A 207 -19.09 5.66 2.54
N THR A 208 -18.28 5.24 3.51
CA THR A 208 -17.02 5.90 3.84
C THR A 208 -16.00 5.79 2.71
N LEU A 209 -15.81 4.59 2.16
CA LEU A 209 -14.89 4.35 1.06
C LEU A 209 -15.32 5.12 -0.20
N ALA A 210 -16.62 5.14 -0.51
CA ALA A 210 -17.16 5.94 -1.60
C ALA A 210 -16.90 7.44 -1.39
N THR A 211 -17.07 7.93 -0.16
CA THR A 211 -16.82 9.34 0.18
C THR A 211 -15.35 9.70 0.04
N VAL A 212 -14.44 8.95 0.66
CA VAL A 212 -12.99 9.23 0.64
C VAL A 212 -12.43 9.14 -0.78
N THR A 213 -12.80 8.11 -1.54
CA THR A 213 -12.32 7.96 -2.92
C THR A 213 -12.81 9.08 -3.82
N ASN A 214 -14.07 9.53 -3.69
CA ASN A 214 -14.56 10.68 -4.44
C ASN A 214 -13.88 12.00 -4.03
N ILE A 215 -13.57 12.20 -2.74
CA ILE A 215 -12.77 13.35 -2.28
C ILE A 215 -11.41 13.37 -2.98
N PHE A 216 -10.73 12.22 -3.06
CA PHE A 216 -9.45 12.12 -3.76
C PHE A 216 -9.55 12.43 -5.25
N LEU A 217 -10.60 11.92 -5.92
CA LEU A 217 -10.82 12.19 -7.34
C LEU A 217 -11.16 13.67 -7.60
N ASP A 218 -11.99 14.29 -6.75
CA ASP A 218 -12.32 15.71 -6.83
C ASP A 218 -11.06 16.58 -6.65
N GLU A 219 -10.20 16.22 -5.68
CA GLU A 219 -8.95 16.91 -5.43
C GLU A 219 -7.99 16.80 -6.62
N GLN A 220 -7.86 15.59 -7.18
CA GLN A 220 -7.04 15.34 -8.37
C GLN A 220 -7.48 16.22 -9.54
N GLU A 221 -8.77 16.22 -9.85
CA GLU A 221 -9.35 16.99 -10.95
C GLU A 221 -9.12 18.50 -10.77
N ARG A 222 -9.34 19.00 -9.55
CA ARG A 222 -9.21 20.43 -9.24
C ARG A 222 -7.75 20.90 -9.15
N SER A 223 -6.82 19.99 -8.85
CA SER A 223 -5.41 20.31 -8.56
C SER A 223 -4.44 19.81 -9.62
N GLY A 224 -4.93 19.49 -10.83
CA GLY A 224 -4.09 19.14 -11.98
C GLY A 224 -3.33 17.82 -11.81
N GLY A 225 -3.95 16.82 -11.17
CA GLY A 225 -3.35 15.51 -10.95
C GLY A 225 -2.81 15.27 -9.54
N ILE A 226 -2.83 16.27 -8.65
CA ILE A 226 -2.34 16.16 -7.27
C ILE A 226 -3.48 15.85 -6.30
N ILE A 227 -3.26 14.92 -5.37
CA ILE A 227 -4.12 14.59 -4.24
C ILE A 227 -3.32 14.87 -2.97
N GLY A 228 -3.67 15.93 -2.25
CA GLY A 228 -2.90 16.52 -1.16
C GLY A 228 -1.65 17.23 -1.67
N ASN A 229 -0.51 16.57 -1.55
CA ASN A 229 0.77 17.02 -2.05
C ASN A 229 1.57 15.84 -2.63
N ILE A 230 2.75 16.12 -3.19
CA ILE A 230 3.56 15.10 -3.87
C ILE A 230 3.95 13.91 -2.97
N TYR A 231 4.04 14.10 -1.66
CA TYR A 231 4.40 13.05 -0.70
C TYR A 231 3.20 12.21 -0.26
N SER A 232 1.98 12.76 -0.27
CA SER A 232 0.75 12.01 0.03
C SER A 232 0.17 11.26 -1.16
N MET A 233 0.62 11.58 -2.38
CA MET A 233 0.19 10.94 -3.61
C MET A 233 0.30 9.41 -3.50
N GLY A 234 1.45 8.89 -3.11
CA GLY A 234 1.70 7.44 -3.09
C GLY A 234 0.59 6.64 -2.41
N LEU A 235 0.23 7.03 -1.19
CA LEU A 235 -0.84 6.36 -0.42
C LEU A 235 -2.22 6.57 -1.05
N ALA A 236 -2.54 7.77 -1.54
CA ALA A 236 -3.82 8.03 -2.21
C ALA A 236 -3.98 7.19 -3.49
N LEU A 237 -2.90 7.01 -4.26
CA LEU A 237 -2.91 6.20 -5.47
C LEU A 237 -3.07 4.71 -5.15
N GLN A 238 -2.48 4.21 -4.05
CA GLN A 238 -2.72 2.84 -3.59
C GLN A 238 -4.21 2.59 -3.31
N VAL A 239 -4.89 3.56 -2.67
CA VAL A 239 -6.33 3.49 -2.43
C VAL A 239 -7.09 3.46 -3.75
N LEU A 240 -6.91 4.46 -4.62
CA LEU A 240 -7.67 4.53 -5.87
C LEU A 240 -7.44 3.30 -6.77
N GLY A 241 -6.22 2.74 -6.78
CA GLY A 241 -5.89 1.52 -7.51
C GLY A 241 -6.59 0.27 -6.98
N SER A 242 -6.81 0.16 -5.67
CA SER A 242 -7.39 -1.03 -5.03
C SER A 242 -8.89 -0.94 -4.75
N THR A 243 -9.49 0.27 -4.83
CA THR A 243 -10.87 0.55 -4.38
C THR A 243 -11.83 0.94 -5.50
N GLY A 244 -11.53 0.54 -6.75
CA GLY A 244 -12.32 0.84 -7.96
C GLY A 244 -13.84 0.71 -7.83
N LYS A 245 -14.30 -0.31 -7.10
CA LYS A 245 -15.73 -0.60 -6.89
C LYS A 245 -16.49 0.50 -6.14
N PHE A 246 -15.81 1.31 -5.31
CA PHE A 246 -16.45 2.28 -4.43
C PHE A 246 -16.68 3.65 -5.08
N TYR A 247 -16.00 3.96 -6.18
CA TYR A 247 -16.21 5.20 -6.93
C TYR A 247 -16.86 4.97 -8.31
N ALA A 248 -17.11 3.71 -8.72
CA ALA A 248 -17.86 3.42 -9.93
C ALA A 248 -19.25 4.08 -9.91
N PRO A 249 -19.75 4.62 -11.04
CA PRO A 249 -19.23 4.52 -12.40
C PRO A 249 -18.17 5.58 -12.78
N ARG A 250 -17.72 6.41 -11.83
CA ARG A 250 -16.64 7.38 -12.08
C ARG A 250 -15.36 6.62 -12.47
N MET A 251 -14.59 7.19 -13.39
CA MET A 251 -13.32 6.62 -13.80
C MET A 251 -12.17 7.47 -13.25
N TRP A 252 -11.16 6.81 -12.72
CA TRP A 252 -9.94 7.47 -12.24
C TRP A 252 -8.98 7.71 -13.41
N ASP A 253 -8.59 8.98 -13.64
CA ASP A 253 -7.50 9.32 -14.56
C ASP A 253 -6.14 9.05 -13.89
N CYS A 254 -5.78 7.78 -13.83
CA CYS A 254 -4.51 7.37 -13.23
C CYS A 254 -3.29 7.87 -14.03
N ALA A 255 -3.44 8.14 -15.34
CA ALA A 255 -2.36 8.59 -16.20
C ALA A 255 -1.91 10.01 -15.84
N GLN A 256 -2.86 10.89 -15.54
CA GLN A 256 -2.57 12.24 -15.04
C GLN A 256 -1.80 12.18 -13.71
N ALA A 257 -2.27 11.38 -12.76
CA ALA A 257 -1.62 11.23 -11.45
C ALA A 257 -0.22 10.61 -11.56
N PHE A 258 -0.05 9.59 -12.41
CA PHE A 258 1.25 8.96 -12.66
C PHE A 258 2.23 9.93 -13.32
N SER A 259 1.75 10.84 -14.18
CA SER A 259 2.59 11.88 -14.79
C SER A 259 3.16 12.85 -13.74
N VAL A 260 2.37 13.18 -12.71
CA VAL A 260 2.81 14.04 -11.60
C VAL A 260 3.91 13.36 -10.80
N VAL A 261 3.67 12.13 -10.32
CA VAL A 261 4.65 11.41 -9.48
C VAL A 261 5.92 11.05 -10.25
N SER A 262 5.82 10.69 -11.52
CA SER A 262 6.98 10.29 -12.34
C SER A 262 7.93 11.45 -12.65
N ARG A 263 7.47 12.71 -12.54
CA ARG A 263 8.29 13.91 -12.76
C ARG A 263 9.02 14.37 -11.50
N HIS A 264 8.65 13.87 -10.33
CA HIS A 264 9.26 14.28 -9.08
C HIS A 264 10.54 13.49 -8.79
N ASP A 265 11.58 14.20 -8.34
CA ASP A 265 12.83 13.60 -7.86
C ASP A 265 12.71 13.28 -6.38
N TYR A 266 12.22 12.08 -6.05
CA TYR A 266 12.11 11.63 -4.66
C TYR A 266 13.51 11.35 -4.08
N ARG A 267 13.81 12.00 -2.96
CA ARG A 267 15.08 11.82 -2.22
C ARG A 267 14.92 11.17 -0.85
N GLN A 268 13.71 11.20 -0.30
CA GLN A 268 13.42 10.63 1.01
C GLN A 268 13.01 9.16 0.85
N PRO A 269 13.72 8.20 1.47
CA PRO A 269 13.40 6.77 1.32
C PRO A 269 11.97 6.43 1.69
N THR A 270 11.41 7.02 2.75
CA THR A 270 10.01 6.82 3.14
C THR A 270 9.03 7.28 2.06
N ALA A 271 9.30 8.41 1.40
CA ALA A 271 8.44 8.89 0.32
C ALA A 271 8.49 7.96 -0.89
N ILE A 272 9.69 7.43 -1.23
CA ILE A 272 9.85 6.41 -2.27
C ILE A 272 9.07 5.14 -1.88
N ALA A 273 9.21 4.69 -0.64
CA ALA A 273 8.54 3.49 -0.12
C ALA A 273 7.00 3.60 -0.13
N GLN A 274 6.45 4.81 0.01
CA GLN A 274 5.01 5.06 -0.02
C GLN A 274 4.45 5.14 -1.45
N VAL A 275 5.23 5.62 -2.43
CA VAL A 275 4.77 5.76 -3.82
C VAL A 275 5.03 4.52 -4.67
N LEU A 276 6.12 3.77 -4.40
CA LEU A 276 6.54 2.63 -5.20
C LEU A 276 5.45 1.54 -5.35
N PRO A 277 4.72 1.14 -4.29
CA PRO A 277 3.65 0.15 -4.44
C PRO A 277 2.59 0.56 -5.46
N ALA A 278 2.10 1.81 -5.41
CA ALA A 278 1.09 2.28 -6.33
C ALA A 278 1.56 2.23 -7.79
N LEU A 279 2.83 2.55 -8.06
CA LEU A 279 3.42 2.51 -9.40
C LEU A 279 3.48 1.10 -10.00
N LEU A 280 3.40 0.08 -9.13
CA LEU A 280 3.36 -1.34 -9.48
C LEU A 280 1.92 -1.89 -9.52
N GLY A 281 0.91 -1.05 -9.28
CA GLY A 281 -0.47 -1.49 -9.12
C GLY A 281 -0.73 -2.25 -7.81
N MET A 282 0.14 -2.08 -6.82
CA MET A 282 0.06 -2.71 -5.51
C MET A 282 -0.32 -1.69 -4.43
N SER A 283 -0.69 -2.20 -3.26
CA SER A 283 -1.03 -1.45 -2.06
C SER A 283 -0.48 -2.13 -0.81
N TYR A 284 -0.55 -1.46 0.34
CA TYR A 284 -0.26 -2.11 1.62
C TYR A 284 -1.22 -3.27 1.94
N GLY A 285 -2.42 -3.29 1.35
CA GLY A 285 -3.36 -4.41 1.45
C GLY A 285 -2.83 -5.71 0.83
N ASP A 286 -1.85 -5.62 -0.07
CA ASP A 286 -1.27 -6.78 -0.75
C ASP A 286 -0.12 -7.42 0.06
N ALA A 287 0.21 -6.88 1.23
CA ALA A 287 1.34 -7.34 2.04
C ALA A 287 1.23 -8.84 2.41
N ALA A 288 0.03 -9.34 2.69
CA ALA A 288 -0.19 -10.76 3.02
C ALA A 288 -0.44 -11.66 1.79
N ALA A 289 -0.56 -11.09 0.59
CA ALA A 289 -0.98 -11.79 -0.62
C ALA A 289 0.17 -12.17 -1.57
N LEU A 290 1.42 -11.83 -1.23
CA LEU A 290 2.57 -12.12 -2.08
C LEU A 290 2.81 -13.63 -2.21
N ASP A 291 2.99 -14.12 -3.44
CA ASP A 291 3.35 -15.52 -3.70
C ASP A 291 4.85 -15.75 -3.41
N CYS A 292 5.10 -16.24 -2.21
CA CYS A 292 6.43 -16.55 -1.69
C CYS A 292 7.07 -17.79 -2.34
N ALA A 293 6.30 -18.61 -3.05
CA ALA A 293 6.80 -19.81 -3.73
C ALA A 293 7.33 -19.49 -5.14
N ALA A 294 6.80 -18.46 -5.80
CA ALA A 294 7.20 -18.05 -7.16
C ALA A 294 8.64 -17.50 -7.25
N GLY A 295 9.23 -17.03 -6.14
CA GLY A 295 10.62 -16.58 -6.05
C GLY A 295 11.69 -17.68 -6.18
N ARG A 296 11.31 -18.95 -6.35
CA ARG A 296 12.26 -20.08 -6.48
C ARG A 296 12.52 -20.56 -7.92
N SER A 297 11.87 -20.02 -8.95
CA SER A 297 12.18 -20.45 -10.32
C SER A 297 11.74 -19.47 -11.40
N VAL A 298 12.64 -18.56 -11.79
CA VAL A 298 12.69 -18.07 -13.16
C VAL A 298 14.13 -18.13 -13.65
N SER A 299 14.54 -19.32 -14.10
CA SER A 299 15.68 -19.46 -15.01
C SER A 299 15.11 -19.44 -16.44
N PRO A 300 15.62 -18.61 -17.36
CA PRO A 300 15.01 -18.45 -18.68
C PRO A 300 15.51 -19.54 -19.63
N HIS A 301 14.89 -20.71 -19.65
CA HIS A 301 14.98 -21.59 -20.82
C HIS A 301 13.66 -22.35 -21.04
N PRO A 302 13.03 -22.24 -22.22
CA PRO A 302 11.94 -23.11 -22.59
C PRO A 302 12.48 -24.52 -22.91
N PRO A 303 11.80 -25.60 -22.51
CA PRO A 303 12.12 -26.93 -22.99
C PRO A 303 11.80 -27.00 -24.49
N LEU A 304 12.80 -27.41 -25.28
CA LEU A 304 12.64 -27.78 -26.68
C LEU A 304 11.62 -28.91 -26.79
N SER A 305 10.54 -28.67 -27.53
CA SER A 305 9.61 -29.70 -27.95
C SER A 305 10.33 -30.74 -28.83
N PRO A 306 10.07 -32.05 -28.67
CA PRO A 306 10.52 -33.03 -29.65
C PRO A 306 9.61 -32.97 -30.88
N SER A 307 10.22 -32.81 -32.05
CA SER A 307 9.58 -33.08 -33.34
C SER A 307 9.67 -34.59 -33.68
N PRO A 308 8.82 -35.10 -34.60
CA PRO A 308 8.50 -36.52 -34.76
C PRO A 308 9.68 -37.44 -35.10
#